data_AF-K9KC95-F1
#
_entry.id   AF-K9KC95-F1
#
_cell.length_a   1.000
_cell.length_b   1.000
_cell.length_c   1.000
_cell.angle_alpha   90.00
_cell.angle_beta   90.00
_cell.angle_gamma   90.00
#
_symmetry.space_group_name_H-M   'P 1'
#
loop_
_entity.id
_entity.type
_entity.pdbx_description
1 polymer ?
#
loop_
_entity_poly.entity_id
_entity_poly.type
_entity_poly.pdbx_seq_one_letter_code
_entity_poly.pdbx_strand_id
1 'polypeptide(L)'
;LELPKRWGKNSEFEGGKSTVNCSTTPIAERFFTSSASLTLKHAAWYPSEMLDPHVVRLTSDNVIRIYLYVTPQTPTKVIVPSEAEEESLTLNKGRAYTASLGETAVAFDFGPLAAVPKNVFGQKGKDEVVAYPLYILYENGETFLTYVSLLHSPGNIGKLLGPLPMHPAAEDNYGYDACAILCLPCVPNILVIATESGMLYHCVVLEGEEEDDQTSEKSWDSRADLIPSLYVFECVELELALKLASGEDEPFDSDFSCPIKLHRDPKCPSRYHCTHEAGVHSVGLTWIHKLHKFLGSDEEDKDSLQELAAEQKCFVEHILCTKPLPCRQPAPIRGFWIVPDILGPTMVCITSNYECLLRPLLSTVHPASPPLLCTREDVEVAESPLRILAETPDSFEKHIRSILQRSVANPAFLKSSEKDTAPPPEECLQLISRATQVFREQYILKQDLAKEEIQRRVKLLCDQKKKQLEDLNYCREERKSLREMAERLADKYEEAKEKQEDIMN
;
A
#
# COMPACT_ATOMS: atom_id res chain seq x y z
N LEU A 1 -1.39 -5.85 -29.36
CA LEU A 1 -0.86 -4.85 -30.29
C LEU A 1 0.63 -4.79 -30.08
N GLU A 2 1.43 -5.06 -31.10
CA GLU A 2 2.87 -4.85 -31.06
C GLU A 2 3.16 -3.41 -31.46
N LEU A 3 3.79 -2.64 -30.58
CA LEU A 3 4.15 -1.26 -30.86
C LEU A 3 5.38 -1.24 -31.79
N PRO A 4 5.40 -0.37 -32.81
CA PRO A 4 6.51 -0.29 -33.74
C PRO A 4 7.78 0.20 -33.05
N LYS A 5 8.94 -0.14 -33.62
CA LYS A 5 10.24 0.27 -33.09
C LYS A 5 10.43 1.78 -33.24
N ARG A 6 11.00 2.41 -32.21
CA ARG A 6 11.44 3.81 -32.24
C ARG A 6 12.89 3.89 -32.68
N TRP A 7 13.20 4.80 -33.61
CA TRP A 7 14.57 5.07 -34.06
C TRP A 7 14.67 6.46 -34.72
N GLY A 8 15.86 6.86 -35.15
CA GLY A 8 16.10 8.20 -35.72
C GLY A 8 16.40 9.28 -34.67
N LYS A 9 16.58 10.53 -35.13
CA LYS A 9 17.11 11.65 -34.33
C LYS A 9 16.22 12.04 -33.13
N ASN A 10 14.91 11.79 -33.21
CA ASN A 10 13.93 12.16 -32.20
C ASN A 10 13.28 10.95 -31.49
N SER A 11 13.79 9.73 -31.72
CA SER A 11 13.18 8.49 -31.20
C SER A 11 11.69 8.35 -31.56
N GLU A 12 11.36 8.76 -32.79
CA GLU A 12 10.02 8.66 -33.36
C GLU A 12 9.74 7.22 -33.83
N PHE A 13 8.46 6.84 -33.83
CA PHE A 13 8.04 5.54 -34.36
C PHE A 13 8.42 5.41 -35.83
N GLU A 14 9.05 4.30 -36.19
CA GLU A 14 9.57 4.04 -37.53
C GLU A 14 10.45 5.16 -38.14
N GLY A 15 11.11 5.97 -37.30
CA GLY A 15 11.97 7.06 -37.77
C GLY A 15 11.21 8.30 -38.26
N GLY A 16 9.94 8.46 -37.86
CA GLY A 16 9.13 9.65 -38.18
C GLY A 16 8.31 9.53 -39.46
N LYS A 17 8.00 8.30 -39.90
CA LYS A 17 7.12 8.10 -41.06
C LYS A 17 5.73 8.66 -40.77
N SER A 18 5.09 9.22 -41.81
CA SER A 18 3.73 9.75 -41.75
C SER A 18 2.68 8.67 -41.44
N THR A 19 2.98 7.42 -41.80
CA THR A 19 2.14 6.25 -41.50
C THR A 19 2.97 5.26 -40.71
N VAL A 20 2.46 4.91 -39.53
CA VAL A 20 3.08 3.96 -38.60
C VAL A 20 2.21 2.72 -38.60
N ASN A 21 2.78 1.57 -38.98
CA ASN A 21 2.04 0.32 -39.02
C ASN A 21 2.23 -0.42 -37.70
N CYS A 22 1.11 -0.85 -37.09
CA CYS A 22 1.14 -1.66 -35.89
C CYS A 22 0.68 -3.08 -36.22
N SER A 23 1.36 -4.08 -35.68
CA SER A 23 0.95 -5.48 -35.83
C SER A 23 -0.05 -5.85 -34.74
N THR A 24 -1.16 -6.50 -35.13
CA THR A 24 -2.17 -7.01 -34.20
C THR A 24 -2.27 -8.52 -34.32
N THR A 25 -1.96 -9.22 -33.24
CA THR A 25 -2.13 -10.68 -33.14
C THR A 25 -3.37 -10.98 -32.29
N PRO A 26 -4.42 -11.60 -32.84
CA PRO A 26 -5.57 -12.01 -32.05
C PRO A 26 -5.22 -13.23 -31.19
N ILE A 27 -5.61 -13.20 -29.91
CA ILE A 27 -5.35 -14.29 -28.95
C ILE A 27 -6.63 -15.08 -28.73
N ALA A 28 -6.55 -16.39 -28.93
CA ALA A 28 -7.63 -17.36 -28.80
C ALA A 28 -8.86 -17.04 -29.66
N GLU A 29 -8.66 -16.47 -30.85
CA GLU A 29 -9.73 -16.02 -31.76
C GLU A 29 -10.78 -17.11 -32.00
N ARG A 30 -10.33 -18.30 -32.42
CA ARG A 30 -11.22 -19.43 -32.70
C ARG A 30 -12.06 -19.83 -31.49
N PHE A 31 -11.51 -19.71 -30.29
CA PHE A 31 -12.18 -20.08 -29.05
C PHE A 31 -13.33 -19.12 -28.73
N PHE A 32 -13.13 -17.80 -28.88
CA PHE A 32 -14.19 -16.80 -28.67
C PHE A 32 -15.22 -16.79 -29.79
N THR A 33 -14.80 -16.98 -31.05
CA THR A 33 -15.74 -17.05 -32.18
C THR A 33 -16.65 -18.28 -32.09
N SER A 34 -16.14 -19.41 -31.59
CA SER A 34 -16.92 -20.64 -31.43
C SER A 34 -17.85 -20.61 -30.21
N SER A 35 -17.58 -19.75 -29.23
CA SER A 35 -18.29 -19.67 -27.94
C SER A 35 -18.85 -18.26 -27.70
N ALA A 36 -19.94 -17.91 -28.38
CA ALA A 36 -20.50 -16.55 -28.35
C ALA A 36 -20.92 -16.04 -26.95
N SER A 37 -21.17 -16.94 -25.99
CA SER A 37 -21.52 -16.59 -24.60
C SER A 37 -20.32 -16.40 -23.68
N LEU A 38 -19.10 -16.68 -24.16
CA LEU A 38 -17.90 -16.58 -23.34
C LEU A 38 -17.37 -15.14 -23.34
N THR A 39 -17.21 -14.58 -22.15
CA THR A 39 -16.67 -13.23 -21.96
C THR A 39 -15.33 -13.30 -21.22
N LEU A 40 -14.46 -12.33 -21.49
CA LEU A 40 -13.21 -12.14 -20.77
C LEU A 40 -13.50 -11.33 -19.49
N LYS A 41 -13.17 -11.89 -18.32
CA LYS A 41 -13.30 -11.21 -17.02
C LYS A 41 -12.04 -10.43 -16.64
N HIS A 42 -10.88 -11.10 -16.68
CA HIS A 42 -9.60 -10.52 -16.29
C HIS A 42 -8.50 -10.98 -17.26
N ALA A 43 -7.52 -10.11 -17.55
CA ALA A 43 -6.30 -10.51 -18.25
C ALA A 43 -5.08 -9.81 -17.65
N ALA A 44 -3.97 -10.55 -17.54
CA ALA A 44 -2.69 -10.04 -17.08
C ALA A 44 -1.55 -10.77 -17.80
N TRP A 45 -0.34 -10.22 -17.72
CA TRP A 45 0.87 -10.89 -18.21
C TRP A 45 1.39 -11.87 -17.18
N TYR A 46 1.92 -13.01 -17.64
CA TYR A 46 2.69 -13.90 -16.77
C TYR A 46 3.98 -13.17 -16.34
N PRO A 47 4.32 -13.15 -15.03
CA PRO A 47 5.36 -12.28 -14.47
C PRO A 47 6.78 -12.83 -14.68
N SER A 48 7.14 -13.21 -15.91
CA SER A 48 8.47 -13.74 -16.25
C SER A 48 9.18 -12.87 -17.28
N GLU A 49 10.43 -12.51 -16.97
CA GLU A 49 11.33 -11.79 -17.90
C GLU A 49 12.17 -12.75 -18.77
N MET A 50 12.30 -14.01 -18.35
CA MET A 50 13.17 -15.00 -18.99
C MET A 50 12.47 -15.79 -20.10
N LEU A 51 11.15 -15.81 -20.07
CA LEU A 51 10.32 -16.53 -21.04
C LEU A 51 9.79 -15.56 -22.09
N ASP A 52 9.38 -16.13 -23.23
CA ASP A 52 8.55 -15.40 -24.17
C ASP A 52 7.27 -14.89 -23.48
N PRO A 53 6.67 -13.79 -23.96
CA PRO A 53 5.51 -13.19 -23.32
C PRO A 53 4.33 -14.17 -23.30
N HIS A 54 3.78 -14.42 -22.11
CA HIS A 54 2.55 -15.20 -21.95
C HIS A 54 1.43 -14.31 -21.41
N VAL A 55 0.25 -14.43 -22.01
CA VAL A 55 -0.97 -13.76 -21.54
C VAL A 55 -1.82 -14.75 -20.76
N VAL A 56 -2.16 -14.37 -19.54
CA VAL A 56 -3.05 -15.11 -18.64
C VAL A 56 -4.43 -14.48 -18.69
N ARG A 57 -5.47 -15.30 -18.83
CA ARG A 57 -6.86 -14.84 -19.03
C ARG A 57 -7.81 -15.64 -18.16
N LEU A 58 -8.71 -14.94 -17.49
CA LEU A 58 -9.87 -15.50 -16.79
C LEU A 58 -11.13 -15.22 -17.60
N THR A 59 -11.91 -16.26 -17.88
CA THR A 59 -13.15 -16.16 -18.68
C THR A 59 -14.38 -16.53 -17.87
N SER A 60 -15.57 -16.20 -18.40
CA SER A 60 -16.86 -16.42 -17.72
C SER A 60 -17.24 -17.88 -17.49
N ASP A 61 -16.50 -18.83 -18.04
CA ASP A 61 -16.60 -20.26 -17.72
C ASP A 61 -15.81 -20.65 -16.46
N ASN A 62 -15.30 -19.68 -15.70
CA ASN A 62 -14.47 -19.87 -14.52
C ASN A 62 -13.21 -20.69 -14.82
N VAL A 63 -12.45 -20.33 -15.87
CA VAL A 63 -11.20 -21.02 -16.22
C VAL A 63 -10.11 -20.01 -16.50
N ILE A 64 -8.93 -20.26 -15.94
CA ILE A 64 -7.73 -19.48 -16.22
C ILE A 64 -6.92 -20.18 -17.31
N ARG A 65 -6.61 -19.46 -18.39
CA ARG A 65 -5.86 -19.97 -19.54
C ARG A 65 -4.63 -19.13 -19.80
N ILE A 66 -3.49 -19.78 -19.98
CA ILE A 66 -2.20 -19.15 -20.26
C ILE A 66 -1.88 -19.40 -21.73
N TYR A 67 -1.70 -18.35 -22.51
CA TYR A 67 -1.35 -18.42 -23.93
C TYR A 67 0.04 -17.84 -24.16
N LEU A 68 0.90 -18.60 -24.83
CA LEU A 68 2.14 -18.09 -25.39
C LEU A 68 1.82 -17.14 -26.55
N TYR A 69 2.41 -15.94 -26.57
CA TYR A 69 2.21 -14.95 -27.62
C TYR A 69 2.49 -15.49 -29.04
N VAL A 70 3.51 -16.34 -29.16
CA VAL A 70 3.95 -16.93 -30.44
C VAL A 70 2.95 -17.97 -30.97
N THR A 71 2.27 -18.70 -30.08
CA THR A 71 1.25 -19.70 -30.43
C THR A 71 -0.10 -19.33 -29.79
N PRO A 72 -0.75 -18.24 -30.25
CA PRO A 72 -1.79 -17.56 -29.50
C PRO A 72 -3.16 -18.26 -29.55
N GLN A 73 -3.30 -19.37 -30.28
CA GLN A 73 -4.58 -20.06 -30.48
C GLN A 73 -4.78 -21.25 -29.53
N THR A 74 -3.70 -21.81 -28.99
CA THR A 74 -3.72 -22.97 -28.10
C THR A 74 -3.15 -22.58 -26.74
N PRO A 75 -3.85 -22.83 -25.63
CA PRO A 75 -3.32 -22.51 -24.31
C PRO A 75 -2.14 -23.43 -23.97
N THR A 76 -1.07 -22.85 -23.44
CA THR A 76 0.08 -23.55 -22.89
C THR A 76 -0.29 -24.26 -21.58
N LYS A 77 -1.15 -23.62 -20.77
CA LYS A 77 -1.65 -24.17 -19.50
C LYS A 77 -3.11 -23.76 -19.30
N VAL A 78 -3.89 -24.65 -18.72
CA VAL A 78 -5.29 -24.44 -18.34
C VAL A 78 -5.40 -24.78 -16.85
N ILE A 79 -6.01 -23.89 -16.08
CA ILE A 79 -6.24 -24.04 -14.65
C ILE A 79 -7.76 -23.93 -14.46
N VAL A 80 -8.35 -24.98 -13.91
CA VAL A 80 -9.79 -25.03 -13.59
C VAL A 80 -9.90 -24.81 -12.08
N PRO A 81 -10.37 -23.63 -11.62
CA PRO A 81 -10.54 -23.31 -10.21
C PRO A 81 -11.66 -24.08 -9.49
N SER A 82 -12.25 -25.15 -10.07
CA SER A 82 -13.48 -25.78 -9.53
C SER A 82 -13.42 -27.30 -9.30
N GLU A 83 -12.25 -27.89 -9.03
CA GLU A 83 -12.20 -29.29 -8.59
C GLU A 83 -11.58 -29.36 -7.18
N ALA A 84 -12.41 -29.06 -6.18
CA ALA A 84 -12.32 -29.77 -4.91
C ALA A 84 -12.88 -31.18 -5.16
N GLU A 85 -12.08 -32.21 -4.86
CA GLU A 85 -12.44 -33.62 -4.98
C GLU A 85 -13.57 -33.97 -3.99
N GLU A 86 -14.82 -33.58 -4.27
CA GLU A 86 -16.00 -34.22 -3.67
C GLU A 86 -16.60 -35.19 -4.69
N GLU A 87 -16.17 -36.45 -4.63
CA GLU A 87 -16.76 -37.59 -5.35
C GLU A 87 -18.21 -37.93 -4.91
N SER A 88 -18.89 -37.07 -4.15
CA SER A 88 -20.27 -37.27 -3.73
C SER A 88 -21.21 -36.22 -4.30
N LEU A 89 -21.94 -36.63 -5.36
CA LEU A 89 -23.18 -36.01 -5.88
C LEU A 89 -22.99 -34.77 -6.76
N THR A 90 -22.40 -34.96 -7.95
CA THR A 90 -22.44 -34.00 -9.05
C THR A 90 -23.87 -33.85 -9.62
N LEU A 91 -24.69 -33.02 -8.99
CA LEU A 91 -25.79 -32.39 -9.70
C LEU A 91 -25.17 -31.30 -10.58
N ASN A 92 -25.33 -31.40 -11.91
CA ASN A 92 -24.93 -30.37 -12.87
C ASN A 92 -25.67 -29.06 -12.58
N LYS A 93 -25.21 -28.28 -11.60
CA LYS A 93 -25.69 -26.93 -11.33
C LYS A 93 -25.32 -26.07 -12.54
N GLY A 94 -26.31 -25.54 -13.25
CA GLY A 94 -26.08 -24.71 -14.43
C GLY A 94 -25.33 -23.43 -14.07
N ARG A 95 -24.56 -22.87 -15.02
CA ARG A 95 -23.73 -21.64 -14.85
C ARG A 95 -24.44 -20.45 -14.22
N ALA A 96 -25.77 -20.34 -14.38
CA ALA A 96 -26.56 -19.26 -13.80
C ALA A 96 -26.68 -19.40 -12.26
N TYR A 97 -26.71 -20.63 -11.73
CA TYR A 97 -26.88 -20.88 -10.32
C TYR A 97 -25.60 -20.61 -9.52
N THR A 98 -24.43 -20.96 -10.05
CA THR A 98 -23.13 -20.69 -9.42
C THR A 98 -22.81 -19.19 -9.41
N ALA A 99 -23.17 -18.46 -10.48
CA ALA A 99 -23.08 -17.01 -10.53
C ALA A 99 -23.95 -16.33 -9.45
N SER A 100 -25.16 -16.82 -9.21
CA SER A 100 -26.03 -16.27 -8.15
C SER A 100 -25.54 -16.52 -6.72
N LEU A 101 -24.58 -17.43 -6.52
CA LEU A 101 -23.96 -17.71 -5.23
C LEU A 101 -22.59 -17.01 -5.06
N GLY A 102 -22.16 -16.23 -6.05
CA GLY A 102 -20.82 -15.62 -6.05
C GLY A 102 -19.68 -16.65 -6.22
N GLU A 103 -19.98 -17.89 -6.58
CA GLU A 103 -19.02 -18.99 -6.81
C GLU A 103 -18.31 -18.84 -8.18
N THR A 104 -17.99 -17.61 -8.57
CA THR A 104 -17.28 -17.33 -9.82
C THR A 104 -16.07 -16.46 -9.57
N ALA A 105 -14.91 -16.86 -10.12
CA ALA A 105 -13.73 -16.02 -10.06
C ALA A 105 -13.97 -14.71 -10.81
N VAL A 106 -13.53 -13.61 -10.21
CA VAL A 106 -13.66 -12.23 -10.73
C VAL A 106 -12.31 -11.66 -11.13
N ALA A 107 -11.26 -11.98 -10.37
CA ALA A 107 -9.93 -11.44 -10.58
C ALA A 107 -8.84 -12.42 -10.13
N PHE A 108 -7.62 -12.20 -10.58
CA PHE A 108 -6.46 -12.93 -10.10
C PHE A 108 -5.24 -12.02 -10.11
N ASP A 109 -4.24 -12.33 -9.29
CA ASP A 109 -2.96 -11.65 -9.34
C ASP A 109 -1.80 -12.57 -8.90
N PHE A 110 -0.61 -12.31 -9.43
CA PHE A 110 0.59 -13.09 -9.12
C PHE A 110 1.38 -12.46 -7.98
N GLY A 111 1.78 -13.26 -7.00
CA GLY A 111 2.82 -12.88 -6.06
C GLY A 111 4.24 -13.06 -6.63
N PRO A 112 5.27 -12.68 -5.86
CA PRO A 112 6.66 -12.84 -6.25
C PRO A 112 7.03 -14.33 -6.43
N LEU A 113 8.07 -14.58 -7.21
CA LEU A 113 8.61 -15.92 -7.41
C LEU A 113 9.06 -16.50 -6.06
N ALA A 114 8.50 -17.63 -5.64
CA ALA A 114 8.73 -18.21 -4.33
C ALA A 114 9.00 -19.72 -4.41
N ALA A 115 9.72 -20.24 -3.41
CA ALA A 115 9.88 -21.68 -3.24
C ALA A 115 8.52 -22.31 -2.93
N VAL A 116 8.18 -23.37 -3.65
CA VAL A 116 6.92 -24.09 -3.45
C VAL A 116 7.03 -24.91 -2.16
N PRO A 117 6.11 -24.75 -1.18
CA PRO A 117 6.14 -25.51 0.06
C PRO A 117 6.13 -27.02 -0.21
N LYS A 118 7.10 -27.75 0.35
CA LYS A 118 7.31 -29.19 0.10
C LYS A 118 6.11 -30.03 0.55
N ASN A 119 5.47 -29.61 1.64
CA ASN A 119 4.36 -30.30 2.29
C ASN A 119 3.07 -30.25 1.46
N VAL A 120 2.85 -29.16 0.71
CA VAL A 120 1.62 -28.91 -0.07
C VAL A 120 1.56 -29.72 -1.37
N PHE A 121 2.70 -30.20 -1.87
CA PHE A 121 2.78 -30.88 -3.17
C PHE A 121 3.46 -32.25 -3.11
N GLY A 122 3.71 -32.79 -1.91
CA GLY A 122 4.28 -34.14 -1.72
C GLY A 122 5.60 -34.35 -2.46
N GLN A 123 6.45 -33.33 -2.53
CA GLN A 123 7.70 -33.40 -3.29
C GLN A 123 8.69 -34.35 -2.60
N LYS A 124 8.99 -35.48 -3.25
CA LYS A 124 10.00 -36.46 -2.80
C LYS A 124 11.44 -36.16 -3.29
N GLY A 125 11.70 -34.93 -3.75
CA GLY A 125 12.98 -34.51 -4.34
C GLY A 125 13.82 -33.63 -3.40
N LYS A 126 15.14 -33.58 -3.63
CA LYS A 126 16.07 -32.69 -2.91
C LYS A 126 16.05 -31.23 -3.40
N ASP A 127 15.60 -30.98 -4.62
CA ASP A 127 15.65 -29.67 -5.25
C ASP A 127 14.43 -28.82 -4.91
N GLU A 128 14.64 -27.56 -4.52
CA GLU A 128 13.58 -26.59 -4.31
C GLU A 128 12.95 -26.19 -5.64
N VAL A 129 11.67 -26.50 -5.82
CA VAL A 129 10.94 -26.03 -6.99
C VAL A 129 10.42 -24.63 -6.74
N VAL A 130 10.66 -23.74 -7.69
CA VAL A 130 10.24 -22.34 -7.61
C VAL A 130 9.10 -22.08 -8.59
N ALA A 131 8.05 -21.41 -8.12
CA ALA A 131 6.87 -21.09 -8.92
C ALA A 131 6.27 -19.74 -8.48
N TYR A 132 5.43 -19.16 -9.35
CA TYR A 132 4.69 -17.96 -8.97
C TYR A 132 3.38 -18.36 -8.28
N PRO A 133 3.11 -17.88 -7.06
CA PRO A 133 1.80 -18.01 -6.45
C PRO A 133 0.80 -17.16 -7.25
N LEU A 134 -0.31 -17.76 -7.62
CA LEU A 134 -1.43 -17.14 -8.32
C LEU A 134 -2.62 -17.15 -7.36
N TYR A 135 -2.99 -15.96 -6.88
CA TYR A 135 -4.16 -15.75 -6.05
C TYR A 135 -5.37 -15.51 -6.95
N ILE A 136 -6.48 -16.20 -6.68
CA ILE A 136 -7.70 -16.16 -7.48
C ILE A 136 -8.83 -15.74 -6.55
N LEU A 137 -9.42 -14.58 -6.83
CA LEU A 137 -10.50 -13.99 -6.05
C LEU A 137 -11.85 -14.35 -6.68
N TYR A 138 -12.77 -14.80 -5.84
CA TYR A 138 -14.17 -15.04 -6.17
C TYR A 138 -15.04 -13.87 -5.72
N GLU A 139 -16.20 -13.72 -6.35
CA GLU A 139 -17.16 -12.63 -6.10
C GLU A 139 -17.68 -12.64 -4.65
N ASN A 140 -17.86 -13.83 -4.08
CA ASN A 140 -18.22 -14.04 -2.67
C ASN A 140 -17.09 -13.71 -1.66
N GLY A 141 -15.95 -13.18 -2.12
CA GLY A 141 -14.80 -12.85 -1.28
C GLY A 141 -13.83 -14.00 -1.02
N GLU A 142 -14.17 -15.24 -1.40
CA GLU A 142 -13.27 -16.38 -1.25
C GLU A 142 -12.03 -16.19 -2.13
N THR A 143 -10.86 -16.48 -1.55
CA THR A 143 -9.59 -16.43 -2.26
C THR A 143 -8.99 -17.82 -2.32
N PHE A 144 -8.53 -18.22 -3.49
CA PHE A 144 -7.82 -19.48 -3.72
C PHE A 144 -6.38 -19.21 -4.14
N LEU A 145 -5.50 -20.17 -3.92
CA LEU A 145 -4.08 -20.09 -4.27
C LEU A 145 -3.70 -21.29 -5.15
N THR A 146 -2.94 -21.04 -6.21
CA THR A 146 -2.27 -22.11 -6.95
C THR A 146 -0.86 -21.68 -7.33
N TYR A 147 0.06 -22.64 -7.43
CA TYR A 147 1.44 -22.36 -7.83
C TYR A 147 1.63 -22.65 -9.31
N VAL A 148 2.08 -21.65 -10.07
CA VAL A 148 2.20 -21.71 -11.52
C VAL A 148 3.66 -21.62 -11.96
N SER A 149 4.18 -22.72 -12.49
CA SER A 149 5.44 -22.78 -13.23
C SER A 149 5.17 -23.18 -14.69
N LEU A 150 5.80 -22.48 -15.64
CA LEU A 150 5.82 -22.83 -17.06
C LEU A 150 7.10 -23.56 -17.47
N LEU A 151 8.13 -23.58 -16.61
CA LEU A 151 9.44 -24.21 -16.86
C LEU A 151 9.48 -25.67 -16.45
N HIS A 152 8.73 -26.04 -15.41
CA HIS A 152 8.74 -27.39 -14.85
C HIS A 152 7.55 -28.20 -15.35
N SER A 153 7.79 -29.48 -15.63
CA SER A 153 6.78 -30.47 -16.03
C SER A 153 5.62 -30.54 -15.01
N PRO A 154 4.41 -30.95 -15.45
CA PRO A 154 3.18 -30.97 -14.65
C PRO A 154 3.20 -32.08 -13.60
N GLY A 155 4.04 -31.95 -12.57
CA GLY A 155 3.80 -32.60 -11.28
C GLY A 155 2.60 -31.96 -10.57
N ASN A 156 2.47 -32.16 -9.25
CA ASN A 156 1.39 -31.57 -8.44
C ASN A 156 1.31 -30.02 -8.49
N ILE A 157 2.27 -29.33 -9.14
CA ILE A 157 2.32 -27.87 -9.36
C ILE A 157 1.14 -27.41 -10.23
N GLY A 158 0.13 -26.87 -9.56
CA GLY A 158 -1.14 -26.47 -10.18
C GLY A 158 -2.37 -26.95 -9.42
N LYS A 159 -2.21 -27.72 -8.33
CA LYS A 159 -3.29 -27.95 -7.36
C LYS A 159 -3.83 -26.60 -6.87
N LEU A 160 -5.14 -26.51 -6.75
CA LEU A 160 -5.82 -25.38 -6.15
C LEU A 160 -5.87 -25.58 -4.64
N LEU A 161 -5.50 -24.54 -3.89
CA LEU A 161 -5.52 -24.49 -2.43
C LEU A 161 -6.56 -23.46 -2.01
N GLY A 162 -7.34 -23.80 -0.99
CA GLY A 162 -8.33 -22.91 -0.41
C GLY A 162 -9.76 -23.46 -0.43
N PRO A 163 -10.76 -22.64 -0.07
CA PRO A 163 -10.63 -21.19 0.16
C PRO A 163 -9.66 -20.87 1.30
N LEU A 164 -8.82 -19.85 1.12
CA LEU A 164 -7.87 -19.41 2.14
C LEU A 164 -8.66 -18.83 3.33
N PRO A 165 -8.47 -19.35 4.56
CA PRO A 165 -9.19 -18.84 5.73
C PRO A 165 -8.88 -17.36 5.97
N MET A 166 -9.91 -16.54 6.21
CA MET A 166 -9.77 -15.11 6.43
C MET A 166 -10.04 -14.75 7.90
N HIS A 167 -9.12 -14.02 8.52
CA HIS A 167 -9.15 -13.68 9.94
C HIS A 167 -9.23 -12.16 10.18
N PRO A 168 -10.03 -11.70 11.15
CA PRO A 168 -10.90 -12.50 12.04
C PRO A 168 -12.06 -13.15 11.28
N ALA A 169 -12.42 -14.38 11.65
CA ALA A 169 -13.52 -15.08 11.00
C ALA A 169 -14.86 -14.42 11.36
N ALA A 170 -15.66 -14.08 10.35
CA ALA A 170 -17.02 -13.57 10.52
C ALA A 170 -17.81 -13.75 9.23
N GLU A 171 -19.12 -14.02 9.36
CA GLU A 171 -20.01 -14.33 8.23
C GLU A 171 -20.39 -13.09 7.40
N ASP A 172 -20.22 -11.88 7.95
CA ASP A 172 -20.64 -10.60 7.38
C ASP A 172 -19.49 -9.58 7.19
N ASN A 173 -18.27 -9.87 7.62
CA ASN A 173 -17.18 -8.89 7.62
C ASN A 173 -16.60 -8.58 6.23
N TYR A 174 -16.77 -9.45 5.24
CA TYR A 174 -15.99 -9.43 3.99
C TYR A 174 -16.80 -9.23 2.71
N GLY A 175 -18.12 -9.04 2.83
CA GLY A 175 -19.01 -8.76 1.70
C GLY A 175 -19.15 -9.93 0.71
N TYR A 176 -19.99 -9.72 -0.31
CA TYR A 176 -20.22 -10.66 -1.42
C TYR A 176 -20.09 -9.96 -2.79
N ASP A 177 -19.41 -8.79 -2.80
CA ASP A 177 -19.24 -7.88 -3.93
C ASP A 177 -17.75 -7.66 -4.22
N ALA A 178 -16.91 -8.67 -4.00
CA ALA A 178 -15.49 -8.58 -4.27
C ALA A 178 -15.25 -8.45 -5.79
N CYS A 179 -14.41 -7.52 -6.21
CA CYS A 179 -14.24 -7.18 -7.63
C CYS A 179 -12.79 -7.14 -8.12
N ALA A 180 -11.81 -6.92 -7.25
CA ALA A 180 -10.40 -6.88 -7.63
C ALA A 180 -9.47 -7.38 -6.52
N ILE A 181 -8.34 -7.97 -6.94
CA ILE A 181 -7.25 -8.42 -6.06
C ILE A 181 -5.92 -7.88 -6.57
N LEU A 182 -5.03 -7.52 -5.65
CA LEU A 182 -3.65 -7.09 -5.93
C LEU A 182 -2.70 -7.71 -4.91
N CYS A 183 -1.68 -8.44 -5.35
CA CYS A 183 -0.58 -8.86 -4.50
C CYS A 183 0.54 -7.81 -4.53
N LEU A 184 0.90 -7.26 -3.38
CA LEU A 184 2.08 -6.39 -3.27
C LEU A 184 3.35 -7.25 -3.18
N PRO A 185 4.46 -6.85 -3.82
CA PRO A 185 5.70 -7.63 -3.87
C PRO A 185 6.52 -7.45 -2.57
N CYS A 186 5.99 -7.96 -1.46
CA CYS A 186 6.62 -7.93 -0.14
C CYS A 186 6.60 -9.32 0.48
N VAL A 187 7.45 -9.54 1.50
CA VAL A 187 7.50 -10.78 2.27
C VAL A 187 7.16 -10.46 3.74
N PRO A 188 6.09 -11.06 4.32
CA PRO A 188 5.10 -11.91 3.68
C PRO A 188 4.29 -11.17 2.62
N ASN A 189 3.65 -11.93 1.72
CA ASN A 189 2.79 -11.34 0.69
C ASN A 189 1.63 -10.57 1.35
N ILE A 190 1.34 -9.39 0.82
CA ILE A 190 0.16 -8.61 1.21
C ILE A 190 -0.81 -8.61 0.04
N LEU A 191 -2.02 -9.11 0.27
CA LEU A 191 -3.12 -9.05 -0.69
C LEU A 191 -4.01 -7.86 -0.38
N VAL A 192 -4.33 -7.09 -1.40
CA VAL A 192 -5.37 -6.06 -1.35
C VAL A 192 -6.59 -6.63 -2.06
N ILE A 193 -7.69 -6.80 -1.33
CA ILE A 193 -8.99 -7.22 -1.88
C ILE A 193 -9.89 -6.00 -1.89
N ALA A 194 -10.51 -5.69 -3.03
CA ALA A 194 -11.40 -4.55 -3.19
C ALA A 194 -12.82 -5.02 -3.51
N THR A 195 -13.81 -4.33 -2.93
CA THR A 195 -15.23 -4.54 -3.18
C THR A 195 -15.82 -3.47 -4.10
N GLU A 196 -16.98 -3.73 -4.69
CA GLU A 196 -17.71 -2.74 -5.51
C GLU A 196 -18.23 -1.56 -4.69
N SER A 197 -18.48 -1.78 -3.40
CA SER A 197 -18.87 -0.77 -2.40
C SER A 197 -17.75 0.19 -2.00
N GLY A 198 -16.49 -0.07 -2.39
CA GLY A 198 -15.37 0.81 -2.07
C GLY A 198 -14.56 0.41 -0.85
N MET A 199 -14.77 -0.79 -0.31
CA MET A 199 -13.98 -1.33 0.79
C MET A 199 -12.70 -1.97 0.24
N LEU A 200 -11.57 -1.70 0.91
CA LEU A 200 -10.28 -2.32 0.64
C LEU A 200 -9.83 -3.06 1.89
N TYR A 201 -9.54 -4.35 1.75
CA TYR A 201 -8.99 -5.20 2.80
C TYR A 201 -7.52 -5.47 2.52
N HIS A 202 -6.65 -5.10 3.47
CA HIS A 202 -5.22 -5.41 3.40
C HIS A 202 -4.94 -6.65 4.22
N CYS A 203 -4.68 -7.75 3.52
CA CYS A 203 -4.51 -9.07 4.11
C CYS A 203 -3.05 -9.48 4.10
N VAL A 204 -2.48 -9.78 5.26
CA VAL A 204 -1.17 -10.42 5.38
C VAL A 204 -1.35 -11.93 5.18
N VAL A 205 -0.64 -12.49 4.21
CA VAL A 205 -0.68 -13.94 3.94
C VAL A 205 0.32 -14.63 4.85
N LEU A 206 -0.16 -15.47 5.78
CA LEU A 206 0.67 -16.27 6.66
C LEU A 206 0.49 -17.76 6.35
N GLU A 207 1.53 -18.54 6.55
CA GLU A 207 1.46 -20.01 6.40
C GLU A 207 0.56 -20.60 7.49
N GLY A 208 -0.16 -21.67 7.17
CA GLY A 208 -0.99 -22.37 8.16
C GLY A 208 -0.12 -22.96 9.27
N GLU A 209 -0.61 -22.95 10.51
CA GLU A 209 0.05 -23.60 11.64
C GLU A 209 -0.18 -25.12 11.55
N GLU A 210 0.85 -25.92 11.87
CA GLU A 210 0.67 -27.36 12.12
C GLU A 210 -0.18 -27.48 13.40
N GLU A 211 -1.39 -28.04 13.31
CA GLU A 211 -2.21 -28.28 14.51
C GLU A 211 -1.40 -29.13 15.51
N ASP A 212 -1.10 -28.56 16.68
CA ASP A 212 -0.49 -29.29 17.77
C ASP A 212 -1.46 -30.42 18.19
N ASP A 213 -0.94 -31.64 18.14
CA ASP A 213 -1.59 -32.95 18.03
C ASP A 213 -2.48 -33.38 19.25
N GLN A 214 -3.29 -32.50 19.84
CA GLN A 214 -3.99 -32.79 21.12
C GLN A 214 -5.50 -32.63 21.18
N THR A 215 -6.23 -32.19 20.14
CA THR A 215 -7.70 -31.98 20.30
C THR A 215 -8.63 -32.35 19.14
N SER A 216 -8.19 -33.01 18.05
CA SER A 216 -9.10 -33.44 16.99
C SER A 216 -9.17 -34.98 16.82
N GLU A 217 -9.91 -35.65 17.71
CA GLU A 217 -10.50 -36.95 17.38
C GLU A 217 -11.56 -36.75 16.28
N LYS A 218 -11.14 -36.66 15.01
CA LYS A 218 -11.86 -36.99 13.74
C LYS A 218 -11.21 -36.29 12.53
N SER A 219 -10.05 -36.79 12.09
CA SER A 219 -9.70 -36.75 10.66
C SER A 219 -8.74 -37.91 10.38
N TRP A 220 -9.16 -38.85 9.53
CA TRP A 220 -8.32 -39.99 9.12
C TRP A 220 -7.47 -39.68 7.89
N ASP A 221 -7.33 -38.39 7.50
CA ASP A 221 -6.53 -37.99 6.36
C ASP A 221 -5.23 -37.31 6.82
N SER A 222 -4.13 -38.04 6.73
CA SER A 222 -2.77 -37.58 7.09
C SER A 222 -2.15 -36.66 6.02
N ARG A 223 -2.99 -35.95 5.27
CA ARG A 223 -2.66 -34.98 4.21
C ARG A 223 -3.49 -33.69 4.36
N ALA A 224 -3.63 -33.17 5.57
CA ALA A 224 -4.08 -31.79 5.74
C ALA A 224 -3.02 -30.90 5.08
N ASP A 225 -3.25 -30.49 3.84
CA ASP A 225 -2.39 -29.51 3.18
C ASP A 225 -2.39 -28.27 4.09
N LEU A 226 -1.21 -27.81 4.50
CA LEU A 226 -1.05 -26.54 5.23
C LEU A 226 -1.47 -25.41 4.29
N ILE A 227 -2.76 -25.04 4.36
CA ILE A 227 -3.34 -23.97 3.56
C ILE A 227 -2.97 -22.63 4.24
N PRO A 228 -2.38 -21.67 3.50
CA PRO A 228 -2.13 -20.33 4.04
C PRO A 228 -3.42 -19.61 4.45
N SER A 229 -3.33 -18.73 5.43
CA SER A 229 -4.45 -17.91 5.90
C SER A 229 -4.23 -16.43 5.61
N LEU A 230 -5.33 -15.71 5.43
CA LEU A 230 -5.39 -14.27 5.20
C LEU A 230 -5.71 -13.55 6.51
N TYR A 231 -4.77 -12.79 7.04
CA TYR A 231 -4.99 -11.97 8.23
C TYR A 231 -5.25 -10.53 7.82
N VAL A 232 -6.49 -10.08 8.00
CA VAL A 232 -6.90 -8.72 7.67
C VAL A 232 -6.29 -7.77 8.68
N PHE A 233 -5.30 -7.02 8.23
CA PHE A 233 -4.56 -6.08 9.06
C PHE A 233 -5.29 -4.74 9.20
N GLU A 234 -5.87 -4.26 8.10
CA GLU A 234 -6.70 -3.06 8.09
C GLU A 234 -7.79 -3.14 7.03
N CYS A 235 -8.85 -2.36 7.23
CA CYS A 235 -9.96 -2.18 6.29
C CYS A 235 -10.17 -0.68 6.04
N VAL A 236 -10.39 -0.32 4.78
CA VAL A 236 -10.41 1.07 4.31
C VAL A 236 -11.62 1.30 3.42
N GLU A 237 -12.47 2.25 3.79
CA GLU A 237 -13.58 2.70 2.97
C GLU A 237 -13.14 3.89 2.09
N LEU A 238 -13.24 3.75 0.77
CA LEU A 238 -12.99 4.84 -0.16
C LEU A 238 -14.19 5.79 -0.26
N GLU A 239 -13.93 7.10 -0.26
CA GLU A 239 -14.94 8.09 -0.62
C GLU A 239 -15.14 8.11 -2.14
N LEU A 240 -15.95 7.17 -2.66
CA LEU A 240 -16.20 7.02 -4.10
C LEU A 240 -16.86 8.26 -4.72
N ALA A 241 -17.76 8.92 -4.00
CA ALA A 241 -18.38 10.19 -4.40
C ALA A 241 -18.30 11.19 -3.25
N LEU A 242 -18.17 12.48 -3.58
CA LEU A 242 -18.03 13.53 -2.57
C LEU A 242 -19.32 13.67 -1.76
N LYS A 243 -19.24 13.51 -0.44
CA LYS A 243 -20.39 13.73 0.45
C LYS A 243 -20.69 15.24 0.53
N LEU A 244 -21.77 15.70 -0.11
CA LEU A 244 -22.29 17.08 -0.01
C LEU A 244 -23.37 17.17 1.07
N ALA A 245 -23.51 18.33 1.71
CA ALA A 245 -24.34 18.53 2.90
C ALA A 245 -25.86 18.59 2.66
N SER A 246 -26.37 18.17 1.51
CA SER A 246 -27.81 18.27 1.19
C SER A 246 -28.60 17.07 1.70
N GLY A 247 -29.50 17.33 2.65
CA GLY A 247 -30.71 16.56 2.91
C GLY A 247 -30.52 15.34 3.79
N GLU A 248 -30.95 15.45 5.05
CA GLU A 248 -31.48 14.30 5.78
C GLU A 248 -32.58 13.64 4.91
N ASP A 249 -32.55 12.30 4.78
CA ASP A 249 -33.62 11.46 4.20
C ASP A 249 -33.73 11.28 2.67
N GLU A 250 -32.64 11.02 1.95
CA GLU A 250 -32.68 10.03 0.86
C GLU A 250 -31.47 9.11 1.05
N PRO A 251 -31.64 7.81 1.36
CA PRO A 251 -30.51 6.91 1.22
C PRO A 251 -30.05 7.04 -0.23
N PHE A 252 -28.79 7.38 -0.45
CA PHE A 252 -28.14 7.11 -1.74
C PHE A 252 -28.00 5.58 -1.89
N ASP A 253 -29.10 4.84 -1.82
CA ASP A 253 -29.30 3.45 -2.25
C ASP A 253 -29.56 3.43 -3.76
N SER A 254 -28.98 4.36 -4.51
CA SER A 254 -28.69 4.04 -5.90
C SER A 254 -27.50 3.10 -5.83
N ASP A 255 -27.72 1.82 -6.14
CA ASP A 255 -26.75 0.75 -6.39
C ASP A 255 -25.58 1.23 -7.27
N PHE A 256 -24.71 2.06 -6.72
CA PHE A 256 -23.56 2.61 -7.43
C PHE A 256 -22.44 1.59 -7.30
N SER A 257 -22.61 0.46 -8.01
CA SER A 257 -21.55 -0.52 -8.19
C SER A 257 -20.44 0.13 -9.01
N CYS A 258 -19.31 0.34 -8.36
CA CYS A 258 -18.22 1.10 -8.93
C CYS A 258 -16.96 0.23 -8.97
N PRO A 259 -16.90 -0.76 -9.90
CA PRO A 259 -15.87 -1.78 -9.89
C PRO A 259 -14.48 -1.15 -9.87
N ILE A 260 -13.72 -1.50 -8.82
CA ILE A 260 -12.40 -0.96 -8.57
C ILE A 260 -11.38 -1.71 -9.41
N LYS A 261 -10.44 -0.98 -9.99
CA LYS A 261 -9.21 -1.56 -10.55
C LYS A 261 -8.02 -1.12 -9.71
N LEU A 262 -7.19 -2.08 -9.35
CA LEU A 262 -6.01 -1.89 -8.54
C LEU A 262 -4.75 -1.84 -9.42
N HIS A 263 -3.85 -0.92 -9.13
CA HIS A 263 -2.62 -0.68 -9.89
C HIS A 263 -1.44 -0.58 -8.94
N ARG A 264 -0.41 -1.41 -9.15
CA ARG A 264 0.84 -1.32 -8.37
C ARG A 264 1.58 -0.02 -8.69
N ASP A 265 2.22 0.57 -7.69
CA ASP A 265 3.20 1.63 -7.93
C ASP A 265 4.59 1.02 -8.17
N PRO A 266 5.18 1.16 -9.37
CA PRO A 266 6.48 0.56 -9.68
C PRO A 266 7.65 1.21 -8.93
N LYS A 267 7.47 2.40 -8.32
CA LYS A 267 8.53 3.12 -7.59
C LYS A 267 8.38 3.05 -6.09
N CYS A 268 7.18 2.76 -5.58
CA CYS A 268 6.89 2.76 -4.15
C CYS A 268 6.13 1.48 -3.77
N PRO A 269 6.82 0.40 -3.32
CA PRO A 269 6.18 -0.88 -2.99
C PRO A 269 5.11 -0.80 -1.90
N SER A 270 5.20 0.21 -1.02
CA SER A 270 4.21 0.49 0.01
C SER A 270 3.03 1.34 -0.50
N ARG A 271 2.91 1.58 -1.80
CA ARG A 271 1.83 2.35 -2.39
C ARG A 271 1.21 1.64 -3.58
N TYR A 272 -0.09 1.78 -3.71
CA TYR A 272 -0.84 1.37 -4.88
C TYR A 272 -1.94 2.38 -5.18
N HIS A 273 -2.57 2.23 -6.34
CA HIS A 273 -3.58 3.16 -6.83
C HIS A 273 -4.86 2.41 -7.17
N CYS A 274 -6.00 3.03 -6.87
CA CYS A 274 -7.33 2.54 -7.21
C CYS A 274 -7.92 3.44 -8.27
N THR A 275 -8.38 2.89 -9.39
CA THR A 275 -9.20 3.62 -10.36
C THR A 275 -10.60 3.05 -10.36
N HIS A 276 -11.58 3.92 -10.38
CA HIS A 276 -12.99 3.55 -10.37
C HIS A 276 -13.79 4.57 -11.21
N GLU A 277 -15.11 4.43 -11.29
CA GLU A 277 -15.93 5.27 -12.17
C GLU A 277 -15.86 6.76 -11.82
N ALA A 278 -15.81 7.07 -10.53
CA ALA A 278 -15.87 8.42 -10.00
C ALA A 278 -14.50 9.05 -9.69
N GLY A 279 -13.39 8.34 -9.93
CA GLY A 279 -12.08 8.93 -9.67
C GLY A 279 -10.89 7.98 -9.57
N VAL A 280 -9.83 8.54 -8.98
CA VAL A 280 -8.57 7.87 -8.66
C VAL A 280 -8.20 8.15 -7.21
N HIS A 281 -7.90 7.07 -6.49
CA HIS A 281 -7.35 7.10 -5.14
C HIS A 281 -5.93 6.55 -5.13
N SER A 282 -5.06 7.09 -4.28
CA SER A 282 -3.76 6.52 -3.95
C SER A 282 -3.78 6.07 -2.50
N VAL A 283 -3.31 4.85 -2.25
CA VAL A 283 -3.28 4.25 -0.92
C VAL A 283 -1.84 3.89 -0.57
N GLY A 284 -1.36 4.40 0.56
CA GLY A 284 -0.02 4.16 1.08
C GLY A 284 -0.03 3.42 2.41
N LEU A 285 0.56 2.23 2.45
CA LEU A 285 0.67 1.36 3.62
C LEU A 285 1.83 1.82 4.50
N THR A 286 1.52 2.58 5.54
CA THR A 286 2.51 3.15 6.48
C THR A 286 3.13 2.10 7.39
N TRP A 287 2.42 1.01 7.66
CA TRP A 287 2.83 -0.07 8.53
C TRP A 287 3.71 -1.13 7.83
N ILE A 288 3.79 -1.16 6.49
CA ILE A 288 4.60 -2.16 5.76
C ILE A 288 6.05 -2.18 6.23
N HIS A 289 6.66 -1.01 6.43
CA HIS A 289 8.06 -0.92 6.85
C HIS A 289 8.24 -1.40 8.30
N LYS A 290 7.26 -1.12 9.16
CA LYS A 290 7.27 -1.62 10.54
C LYS A 290 7.09 -3.13 10.59
N LEU A 291 6.22 -3.69 9.75
CA LEU A 291 6.04 -5.13 9.64
C LEU A 291 7.36 -5.79 9.23
N HIS A 292 8.04 -5.26 8.20
CA HIS A 292 9.37 -5.76 7.83
C HIS A 292 10.41 -5.62 8.93
N LYS A 293 10.40 -4.51 9.68
CA LYS A 293 11.29 -4.33 10.83
C LYS A 293 11.02 -5.37 11.91
N PHE A 294 9.75 -5.60 12.25
CA PHE A 294 9.32 -6.59 13.23
C PHE A 294 9.70 -8.02 12.82
N LEU A 295 9.51 -8.38 11.56
CA LEU A 295 9.90 -9.70 11.06
C LEU A 295 11.42 -9.93 11.01
N GLY A 296 12.21 -8.84 11.05
CA GLY A 296 13.66 -8.88 11.11
C GLY A 296 14.23 -8.69 12.51
N SER A 297 13.41 -8.42 13.54
CA SER A 297 13.85 -8.27 14.93
C SER A 297 13.91 -9.62 15.66
N ASP A 298 14.79 -9.74 16.64
CA ASP A 298 14.86 -10.92 17.51
C ASP A 298 13.60 -11.05 18.38
N GLU A 299 13.22 -12.29 18.72
CA GLU A 299 12.05 -12.65 19.55
C GLU A 299 11.99 -11.93 20.92
N GLU A 300 13.13 -11.45 21.41
CA GLU A 300 13.22 -10.72 22.69
C GLU A 300 12.89 -9.22 22.55
N ASP A 301 12.77 -8.69 21.32
CA ASP A 301 12.47 -7.28 21.03
C ASP A 301 10.96 -7.00 21.11
N LYS A 302 10.47 -6.94 22.35
CA LYS A 302 9.06 -6.59 22.64
C LYS A 302 8.67 -5.19 22.16
N ASP A 303 9.64 -4.29 21.98
CA ASP A 303 9.38 -2.92 21.55
C ASP A 303 8.94 -2.88 20.08
N SER A 304 9.52 -3.73 19.23
CA SER A 304 9.14 -3.84 17.81
C SER A 304 7.70 -4.30 17.59
N LEU A 305 7.19 -5.25 18.39
CA LEU A 305 5.78 -5.66 18.34
C LEU A 305 4.85 -4.51 18.78
N GLN A 306 5.23 -3.79 19.84
CA GLN A 306 4.46 -2.66 20.32
C GLN A 306 4.44 -1.51 19.30
N GLU A 307 5.54 -1.28 18.58
CA GLU A 307 5.61 -0.32 17.49
C GLU A 307 4.72 -0.70 16.29
N LEU A 308 4.61 -2.00 15.97
CA LEU A 308 3.75 -2.52 14.91
C LEU A 308 2.26 -2.45 15.32
N ALA A 309 1.96 -2.82 16.56
CA ALA A 309 0.62 -2.76 17.14
C ALA A 309 0.14 -1.32 17.36
N ALA A 310 1.05 -0.34 17.42
CA ALA A 310 0.68 1.06 17.48
C ALA A 310 -0.07 1.45 16.19
N GLU A 311 -1.38 1.70 16.32
CA GLU A 311 -2.28 2.01 15.22
C GLU A 311 -1.70 3.09 14.30
N GLN A 312 -1.24 2.67 13.13
CA GLN A 312 -0.90 3.55 12.02
C GLN A 312 -1.72 3.13 10.81
N LYS A 313 -2.86 3.79 10.67
CA LYS A 313 -3.74 3.65 9.52
C LYS A 313 -2.97 4.01 8.24
N CYS A 314 -3.22 3.28 7.17
CA CYS A 314 -2.76 3.69 5.85
C CYS A 314 -3.19 5.13 5.53
N PHE A 315 -2.45 5.70 4.59
CA PHE A 315 -2.74 6.99 4.02
C PHE A 315 -3.57 6.82 2.75
N VAL A 316 -4.75 7.44 2.69
CA VAL A 316 -5.58 7.48 1.48
C VAL A 316 -5.68 8.91 0.96
N GLU A 317 -5.38 9.09 -0.32
CA GLU A 317 -5.54 10.35 -1.02
C GLU A 317 -6.50 10.17 -2.20
N HIS A 318 -7.63 10.88 -2.19
CA HIS A 318 -8.45 11.06 -3.37
C HIS A 318 -7.72 12.05 -4.30
N ILE A 319 -7.03 11.55 -5.33
CA ILE A 319 -6.19 12.38 -6.20
C ILE A 319 -7.05 13.12 -7.22
N LEU A 320 -7.97 12.40 -7.87
CA LEU A 320 -8.76 12.90 -8.97
C LEU A 320 -10.21 12.48 -8.79
N CYS A 321 -11.12 13.45 -8.75
CA CYS A 321 -12.56 13.20 -8.72
C CYS A 321 -13.16 13.57 -10.07
N THR A 322 -13.80 12.59 -10.71
CA THR A 322 -14.46 12.74 -12.02
C THR A 322 -15.98 12.90 -11.88
N LYS A 323 -16.53 12.72 -10.67
CA LYS A 323 -17.93 12.97 -10.31
C LYS A 323 -18.04 13.89 -9.08
N PRO A 324 -17.69 15.19 -9.20
CA PRO A 324 -17.68 16.09 -8.06
C PRO A 324 -19.08 16.50 -7.57
N LEU A 325 -20.11 16.32 -8.38
CA LEU A 325 -21.50 16.69 -8.08
C LEU A 325 -22.44 15.53 -8.41
N PRO A 326 -23.49 15.26 -7.60
CA PRO A 326 -24.46 14.20 -7.87
C PRO A 326 -25.22 14.37 -9.19
N CYS A 327 -25.54 15.62 -9.59
CA CYS A 327 -26.24 15.90 -10.85
C CYS A 327 -25.41 15.60 -12.11
N ARG A 328 -24.12 15.29 -11.96
CA ARG A 328 -23.20 15.08 -13.08
C ARG A 328 -22.93 13.62 -13.34
N GLN A 329 -22.84 13.30 -14.63
CA GLN A 329 -22.30 12.02 -15.06
C GLN A 329 -20.80 11.95 -14.78
N PRO A 330 -20.30 10.82 -14.24
CA PRO A 330 -18.87 10.61 -14.06
C PRO A 330 -18.14 10.59 -15.42
N ALA A 331 -16.85 10.92 -15.39
CA ALA A 331 -15.94 10.65 -16.50
C ALA A 331 -15.00 9.48 -16.13
N PRO A 332 -15.43 8.21 -16.27
CA PRO A 332 -14.67 7.04 -15.82
C PRO A 332 -13.25 6.97 -16.37
N ILE A 333 -12.34 6.44 -15.56
CA ILE A 333 -10.94 6.23 -15.96
C ILE A 333 -10.84 5.01 -16.89
N ARG A 334 -10.36 5.23 -18.11
CA ARG A 334 -10.16 4.19 -19.15
C ARG A 334 -8.72 3.73 -19.24
N GLY A 335 -7.77 4.63 -19.02
CA GLY A 335 -6.34 4.32 -18.99
C GLY A 335 -5.70 4.91 -17.74
N PHE A 336 -4.79 4.16 -17.13
CA PHE A 336 -4.05 4.56 -15.95
C PHE A 336 -2.62 4.03 -16.05
N TRP A 337 -1.64 4.87 -15.72
CA TRP A 337 -0.25 4.47 -15.66
C TRP A 337 0.55 5.38 -14.72
N ILE A 338 1.55 4.82 -14.05
CA ILE A 338 2.56 5.60 -13.32
C ILE A 338 3.83 5.61 -14.16
N VAL A 339 4.26 6.80 -14.58
CA VAL A 339 5.55 6.98 -15.28
C VAL A 339 6.66 7.04 -14.23
N PRO A 340 7.63 6.09 -14.26
CA PRO A 340 8.64 5.98 -13.21
C PRO A 340 9.83 6.95 -13.34
N ASP A 341 10.33 7.19 -14.56
CA ASP A 341 11.72 7.65 -14.73
C ASP A 341 11.87 9.13 -15.10
N ILE A 342 11.38 9.54 -16.28
CA ILE A 342 11.78 10.83 -16.89
C ILE A 342 11.17 12.04 -16.18
N LEU A 343 9.95 11.89 -15.65
CA LEU A 343 9.19 12.98 -15.02
C LEU A 343 9.20 12.90 -13.49
N GLY A 344 9.95 11.95 -12.92
CA GLY A 344 9.65 11.44 -11.59
C GLY A 344 8.29 10.71 -11.55
N PRO A 345 7.86 10.22 -10.38
CA PRO A 345 6.62 9.46 -10.23
C PRO A 345 5.43 10.34 -10.63
N THR A 346 4.91 10.11 -11.83
CA THR A 346 3.85 10.92 -12.43
C THR A 346 2.71 10.01 -12.83
N MET A 347 1.52 10.29 -12.29
CA MET A 347 0.29 9.65 -12.67
C MET A 347 -0.15 10.17 -14.05
N VAL A 348 -0.49 9.24 -14.94
CA VAL A 348 -1.10 9.49 -16.24
C VAL A 348 -2.47 8.82 -16.25
N CYS A 349 -3.53 9.60 -16.48
CA CYS A 349 -4.89 9.08 -16.56
C CYS A 349 -5.53 9.51 -17.89
N ILE A 350 -6.30 8.59 -18.48
CA ILE A 350 -7.14 8.86 -19.65
C ILE A 350 -8.59 8.61 -19.24
N THR A 351 -9.43 9.63 -19.36
CA THR A 351 -10.87 9.53 -19.05
C THR A 351 -11.67 8.96 -20.22
N SER A 352 -12.94 8.62 -19.99
CA SER A 352 -13.89 8.20 -21.03
C SER A 352 -14.09 9.23 -22.14
N ASN A 353 -13.78 10.50 -21.86
CA ASN A 353 -13.91 11.61 -22.81
C ASN A 353 -12.60 11.90 -23.54
N TYR A 354 -11.63 10.99 -23.43
CA TYR A 354 -10.29 11.09 -24.03
C TYR A 354 -9.46 12.27 -23.53
N GLU A 355 -9.78 12.79 -22.35
CA GLU A 355 -8.91 13.77 -21.68
C GLU A 355 -7.73 13.03 -21.04
N CYS A 356 -6.52 13.48 -21.37
CA CYS A 356 -5.27 12.98 -20.80
C CYS A 356 -4.81 13.91 -19.67
N LEU A 357 -4.68 13.36 -18.47
CA LEU A 357 -4.33 14.11 -17.26
C LEU A 357 -2.99 13.62 -16.73
N LEU A 358 -2.14 14.57 -16.36
CA LEU A 358 -0.83 14.34 -15.80
C LEU A 358 -0.79 14.93 -14.39
N ARG A 359 -0.43 14.12 -13.40
CA ARG A 359 -0.29 14.58 -12.01
C ARG A 359 1.01 14.06 -11.41
N PRO A 360 1.94 14.95 -11.04
CA PRO A 360 3.10 14.55 -10.24
C PRO A 360 2.63 13.97 -8.90
N LEU A 361 3.21 12.84 -8.52
CA LEU A 361 3.02 12.19 -7.23
C LEU A 361 4.26 12.40 -6.35
N LEU A 362 4.11 12.19 -5.05
CA LEU A 362 5.26 12.11 -4.15
C LEU A 362 6.05 10.83 -4.45
N SER A 363 7.36 10.84 -4.20
CA SER A 363 8.21 9.64 -4.42
C SER A 363 8.03 8.56 -3.35
N THR A 364 7.57 8.96 -2.16
CA THR A 364 7.29 8.06 -1.04
C THR A 364 5.93 8.42 -0.43
N VAL A 365 5.32 7.48 0.29
CA VAL A 365 4.09 7.71 1.07
C VAL A 365 4.30 8.83 2.09
N HIS A 366 5.48 8.85 2.72
CA HIS A 366 5.95 9.94 3.55
C HIS A 366 7.33 10.42 3.06
N PRO A 367 7.46 11.64 2.54
CA PRO A 367 8.78 12.20 2.26
C PRO A 367 9.55 12.28 3.56
N ALA A 368 10.83 11.87 3.55
CA ALA A 368 11.71 12.12 4.68
C ALA A 368 11.71 13.62 4.96
N SER A 369 11.58 14.00 6.24
CA SER A 369 11.76 15.39 6.64
C SER A 369 13.09 15.88 6.07
N PRO A 370 13.14 17.04 5.38
CA PRO A 370 14.42 17.58 4.96
C PRO A 370 15.33 17.68 6.18
N PRO A 371 16.62 17.30 6.05
CA PRO A 371 17.54 17.33 7.18
C PRO A 371 17.51 18.74 7.78
N LEU A 372 17.27 18.81 9.09
CA LEU A 372 17.25 20.08 9.78
C LEU A 372 18.63 20.76 9.63
N LEU A 373 18.69 22.09 9.61
CA LEU A 373 19.97 22.80 9.60
C LEU A 373 20.87 22.45 10.81
N CYS A 374 20.30 21.82 11.84
CA CYS A 374 20.97 21.32 13.03
C CYS A 374 21.27 19.81 13.02
N THR A 375 20.80 19.02 12.04
CA THR A 375 21.30 17.65 11.82
C THR A 375 22.71 17.76 11.25
N ARG A 376 23.72 17.80 12.14
CA ARG A 376 25.12 17.56 11.78
C ARG A 376 25.33 16.04 11.76
N GLU A 377 25.94 15.53 10.69
CA GLU A 377 26.50 14.17 10.71
C GLU A 377 27.44 14.07 11.92
N ASP A 378 27.29 13.00 12.70
CA ASP A 378 27.98 12.80 13.97
C ASP A 378 29.50 12.88 13.79
N VAL A 379 30.04 14.07 14.05
CA VAL A 379 31.38 14.23 14.60
C VAL A 379 31.22 14.07 16.10
N GLU A 380 32.07 13.26 16.72
CA GLU A 380 32.17 13.00 18.17
C GLU A 380 32.17 14.31 18.98
N VAL A 381 30.98 14.87 19.23
CA VAL A 381 30.79 16.06 20.05
C VAL A 381 30.22 15.59 21.36
N ALA A 382 31.01 15.80 22.42
CA ALA A 382 30.70 15.51 23.82
C ALA A 382 29.20 15.57 24.11
N GLU A 383 28.65 14.41 24.50
CA GLU A 383 27.24 14.22 24.78
C GLU A 383 26.77 15.22 25.84
N SER A 384 25.94 16.16 25.41
CA SER A 384 25.16 16.98 26.32
C SER A 384 24.10 16.09 26.98
N PRO A 385 23.91 16.14 28.32
CA PRO A 385 22.81 15.44 28.99
C PRO A 385 21.41 15.79 28.45
N LEU A 386 21.29 16.90 27.71
CA LEU A 386 20.05 17.31 27.04
C LEU A 386 19.79 16.57 25.71
N ARG A 387 20.82 15.96 25.11
CA ARG A 387 20.66 15.14 23.89
C ARG A 387 19.88 13.85 24.21
N ILE A 388 20.11 13.30 25.40
CA ILE A 388 19.38 12.15 25.97
C ILE A 388 17.88 12.45 26.14
N LEU A 389 17.49 13.70 26.43
CA LEU A 389 16.08 14.11 26.49
C LEU A 389 15.45 14.33 25.11
N ALA A 390 16.26 14.60 24.08
CA ALA A 390 15.80 14.79 22.71
C ALA A 390 15.65 13.47 21.93
N GLU A 391 16.36 12.43 22.36
CA GLU A 391 16.30 11.06 21.82
C GLU A 391 15.15 10.23 22.41
N THR A 392 14.28 10.84 23.23
CA THR A 392 13.12 10.15 23.79
C THR A 392 12.12 9.74 22.68
N PRO A 393 11.40 8.61 22.86
CA PRO A 393 10.50 8.04 21.86
C PRO A 393 9.36 8.98 21.41
N ASP A 394 9.06 10.02 22.19
CA ASP A 394 8.11 11.09 21.89
C ASP A 394 8.81 12.39 21.46
N SER A 395 9.57 12.32 20.36
CA SER A 395 10.26 13.50 19.84
C SER A 395 9.27 14.62 19.48
N PHE A 396 9.66 15.86 19.72
CA PHE A 396 8.86 17.03 19.35
C PHE A 396 8.48 17.02 17.86
N GLU A 397 9.34 16.46 16.99
CA GLU A 397 9.03 16.25 15.58
C GLU A 397 7.82 15.32 15.37
N LYS A 398 7.77 14.17 16.05
CA LYS A 398 6.62 13.25 15.98
C LYS A 398 5.33 13.95 16.44
N HIS A 399 5.41 14.76 17.49
CA HIS A 399 4.28 15.54 17.98
C HIS A 399 3.77 16.55 16.92
N ILE A 400 4.67 17.33 16.30
CA ILE A 400 4.30 18.25 15.22
C ILE A 400 3.75 17.51 14.00
N ARG A 401 4.34 16.37 13.62
CA ARG A 401 3.86 15.54 12.52
C ARG A 401 2.45 15.03 12.77
N SER A 402 2.15 14.61 14.01
CA SER A 402 0.82 14.20 14.44
C SER A 402 -0.21 15.34 14.31
N ILE A 403 0.14 16.57 14.74
CA ILE A 403 -0.74 17.74 14.56
C ILE A 403 -1.03 18.01 13.08
N LEU A 404 -0.02 17.88 12.22
CA LEU A 404 -0.12 18.18 10.79
C LEU A 404 -0.75 17.05 9.96
N GLN A 405 -0.94 15.86 10.53
CA GLN A 405 -1.53 14.72 9.82
C GLN A 405 -2.96 15.03 9.42
N ARG A 406 -3.32 14.74 8.17
CA ARG A 406 -4.65 15.01 7.60
C ARG A 406 -5.41 13.71 7.39
N SER A 407 -6.71 13.74 7.64
CA SER A 407 -7.60 12.61 7.35
C SER A 407 -8.40 12.81 6.06
N VAL A 408 -8.53 14.05 5.59
CA VAL A 408 -9.34 14.40 4.41
C VAL A 408 -8.57 15.40 3.54
N ALA A 409 -8.68 15.25 2.23
CA ALA A 409 -8.10 16.16 1.24
C ALA A 409 -9.16 16.57 0.19
N ASN A 410 -8.89 17.69 -0.49
CA ASN A 410 -9.69 18.13 -1.63
C ASN A 410 -9.10 17.53 -2.92
N PRO A 411 -9.80 16.63 -3.64
CA PRO A 411 -9.29 16.08 -4.88
C PRO A 411 -9.23 17.14 -5.98
N ALA A 412 -8.40 16.89 -6.99
CA ALA A 412 -8.49 17.65 -8.23
C ALA A 412 -9.82 17.32 -8.91
N PHE A 413 -10.63 18.33 -9.23
CA PHE A 413 -11.87 18.14 -9.95
C PHE A 413 -11.63 18.18 -11.45
N LEU A 414 -12.11 17.17 -12.17
CA LEU A 414 -12.27 17.30 -13.60
C LEU A 414 -13.41 18.28 -13.89
N LYS A 415 -13.20 19.20 -14.83
CA LYS A 415 -14.32 19.98 -15.37
C LYS A 415 -15.24 18.98 -16.08
N SER A 416 -16.52 18.93 -15.70
CA SER A 416 -17.45 17.98 -16.31
C SER A 416 -17.57 18.25 -17.82
N SER A 417 -17.79 17.18 -18.57
CA SER A 417 -17.87 17.19 -20.04
C SER A 417 -19.08 17.94 -20.60
N GLU A 418 -20.11 18.13 -19.79
CA GLU A 418 -21.33 18.83 -20.19
C GLU A 418 -21.14 20.34 -20.06
N LYS A 419 -20.60 20.93 -21.11
CA LYS A 419 -20.42 22.39 -21.24
C LYS A 419 -21.75 23.16 -21.37
N ASP A 420 -22.86 22.47 -21.63
CA ASP A 420 -24.10 23.11 -22.09
C ASP A 420 -25.11 23.44 -20.98
N THR A 421 -24.92 22.93 -19.76
CA THR A 421 -25.78 23.27 -18.62
C THR A 421 -24.92 23.54 -17.39
N ALA A 422 -25.01 24.74 -16.80
CA ALA A 422 -24.36 25.03 -15.54
C ALA A 422 -24.99 24.15 -14.43
N PRO A 423 -24.21 23.64 -13.46
CA PRO A 423 -24.80 22.93 -12.33
C PRO A 423 -25.67 23.88 -11.50
N PRO A 424 -26.64 23.37 -10.73
CA PRO A 424 -27.40 24.18 -9.79
C PRO A 424 -26.45 25.00 -8.90
N PRO A 425 -26.71 26.31 -8.70
CA PRO A 425 -25.87 27.16 -7.85
C PRO A 425 -25.73 26.64 -6.42
N GLU A 426 -26.76 25.97 -5.90
CA GLU A 426 -26.77 25.36 -4.57
C GLU A 426 -25.73 24.25 -4.44
N GLU A 427 -25.68 23.31 -5.39
CA GLU A 427 -24.67 22.25 -5.43
C GLU A 427 -23.26 22.81 -5.58
N CYS A 428 -23.09 23.86 -6.39
CA CYS A 428 -21.80 24.55 -6.53
C CYS A 428 -21.36 25.18 -5.19
N LEU A 429 -22.29 25.83 -4.49
CA LEU A 429 -22.05 26.43 -3.18
C LEU A 429 -21.70 25.36 -2.14
N GLN A 430 -22.38 24.21 -2.17
CA GLN A 430 -22.07 23.08 -1.27
C GLN A 430 -20.68 22.52 -1.53
N LEU A 431 -20.29 22.33 -2.80
CA LEU A 431 -18.94 21.88 -3.17
C LEU A 431 -17.87 22.87 -2.68
N ILE A 432 -18.07 24.17 -2.89
CA ILE A 432 -17.17 25.22 -2.39
C ILE A 432 -17.15 25.25 -0.86
N SER A 433 -18.30 25.07 -0.21
CA SER A 433 -18.41 25.05 1.25
C SER A 433 -17.64 23.88 1.85
N ARG A 434 -17.80 22.67 1.29
CA ARG A 434 -17.01 21.48 1.64
C ARG A 434 -15.52 21.75 1.48
N ALA A 435 -15.11 22.26 0.31
CA ALA A 435 -13.69 22.55 0.05
C ALA A 435 -13.14 23.58 1.05
N THR A 436 -13.90 24.63 1.34
CA THR A 436 -13.54 25.68 2.31
C THR A 436 -13.42 25.12 3.72
N GLN A 437 -14.35 24.26 4.13
CA GLN A 437 -14.33 23.60 5.43
C GLN A 437 -13.08 22.72 5.57
N VAL A 438 -12.78 21.90 4.57
CA VAL A 438 -11.54 21.09 4.53
C VAL A 438 -10.30 21.97 4.67
N PHE A 439 -10.21 23.09 3.95
CA PHE A 439 -9.07 24.01 4.11
C PHE A 439 -8.98 24.63 5.51
N ARG A 440 -10.11 25.04 6.09
CA ARG A 440 -10.12 25.62 7.44
C ARG A 440 -9.68 24.61 8.50
N GLU A 441 -10.24 23.41 8.47
CA GLU A 441 -10.05 22.41 9.52
C GLU A 441 -8.79 21.57 9.34
N GLN A 442 -8.51 21.09 8.12
CA GLN A 442 -7.41 20.16 7.86
C GLN A 442 -6.08 20.85 7.50
N TYR A 443 -6.13 22.13 7.09
CA TYR A 443 -4.92 22.87 6.69
C TYR A 443 -4.64 23.99 7.67
N ILE A 444 -5.48 25.03 7.70
CA ILE A 444 -5.21 26.27 8.43
C ILE A 444 -5.14 26.01 9.93
N LEU A 445 -6.19 25.40 10.52
CA LEU A 445 -6.25 25.13 11.95
C LEU A 445 -5.07 24.27 12.42
N LYS A 446 -4.76 23.19 11.70
CA LYS A 446 -3.63 22.30 12.04
C LYS A 446 -2.27 22.99 11.91
N GLN A 447 -2.09 23.84 10.89
CA GLN A 447 -0.87 24.62 10.74
C GLN A 447 -0.72 25.67 11.84
N ASP A 448 -1.81 26.33 12.25
CA ASP A 448 -1.80 27.29 13.35
C ASP A 448 -1.49 26.61 14.69
N LEU A 449 -2.11 25.45 14.98
CA LEU A 449 -1.79 24.65 16.17
C LEU A 449 -0.32 24.23 16.19
N ALA A 450 0.20 23.71 15.07
CA ALA A 450 1.61 23.34 14.97
C ALA A 450 2.53 24.54 15.18
N LYS A 451 2.19 25.70 14.61
CA LYS A 451 2.93 26.96 14.79
C LYS A 451 2.92 27.40 16.25
N GLU A 452 1.78 27.36 16.94
CA GLU A 452 1.68 27.72 18.37
C GLU A 452 2.54 26.80 19.24
N GLU A 453 2.54 25.50 18.96
CA GLU A 453 3.34 24.52 19.70
C GLU A 453 4.84 24.75 19.47
N ILE A 454 5.26 25.04 18.22
CA ILE A 454 6.64 25.43 17.89
C ILE A 454 7.03 26.72 18.63
N GLN A 455 6.17 27.74 18.64
CA GLN A 455 6.44 29.00 19.33
C GLN A 455 6.57 28.79 20.84
N ARG A 456 5.70 27.97 21.45
CA ARG A 456 5.81 27.59 22.87
C ARG A 456 7.13 26.88 23.16
N ARG A 457 7.53 25.92 22.32
CA ARG A 457 8.81 25.21 22.48
C ARG A 457 10.01 26.14 22.36
N VAL A 458 10.01 27.05 21.37
CA VAL A 458 11.07 28.05 21.21
C VAL A 458 11.18 28.96 22.43
N LYS A 459 10.05 29.46 22.96
CA LYS A 459 10.05 30.30 24.16
C LYS A 459 10.65 29.56 25.36
N LEU A 460 10.24 28.32 25.60
CA LEU A 460 10.75 27.49 26.68
C LEU A 460 12.27 27.24 26.54
N LEU A 461 12.75 26.96 25.34
CA LEU A 461 14.18 26.79 25.07
C LEU A 461 14.98 28.09 25.28
N CYS A 462 14.42 29.24 24.90
CA CYS A 462 15.03 30.54 25.17
C CYS A 462 15.14 30.83 26.67
N ASP A 463 14.08 30.56 27.43
CA ASP A 463 14.07 30.76 28.89
C ASP A 463 15.07 29.82 29.59
N GLN A 464 15.14 28.56 29.15
CA GLN A 464 16.14 27.59 29.63
C GLN A 464 17.58 28.05 29.32
N LYS A 465 17.85 28.49 28.08
CA LYS A 465 19.15 29.03 27.69
C LYS A 465 19.56 30.21 28.56
N LYS A 466 18.62 31.11 28.86
CA LYS A 466 18.89 32.27 29.72
C LYS A 466 19.29 31.83 31.12
N LYS A 467 18.53 30.92 31.73
CA LYS A 467 18.84 30.36 33.06
C LYS A 467 20.20 29.66 33.07
N GLN A 468 20.51 28.85 32.05
CA GLN A 468 21.82 28.19 31.94
C GLN A 468 22.98 29.18 31.84
N LEU A 469 22.80 30.31 31.13
CA LEU A 469 23.81 31.36 31.07
C LEU A 469 24.00 32.05 32.42
N GLU A 470 22.93 32.26 33.18
CA GLU A 470 22.98 32.80 34.55
C GLU A 470 23.73 31.84 35.49
N ASP A 471 23.38 30.55 35.47
CA ASP A 471 24.04 29.51 36.26
C ASP A 471 25.53 29.39 35.91
N LEU A 472 25.88 29.46 34.61
CA LEU A 472 27.26 29.38 34.15
C LEU A 472 28.08 30.60 34.60
N ASN A 473 27.47 31.79 34.60
CA ASN A 473 28.11 32.99 35.16
C ASN A 473 28.32 32.86 36.68
N TYR A 474 27.32 32.37 37.41
CA TYR A 474 27.45 32.10 38.84
C TYR A 474 28.61 31.13 39.13
N CYS A 475 28.69 30.01 38.41
CA CYS A 475 29.81 29.06 38.56
C CYS A 475 31.17 29.68 38.21
N ARG A 476 31.23 30.61 37.24
CA ARG A 476 32.48 31.34 36.92
C ARG A 476 32.91 32.25 38.06
N GLU A 477 31.97 32.95 38.68
CA GLU A 477 32.23 33.81 39.84
C GLU A 477 32.66 33.00 41.06
N GLU A 478 31.97 31.90 41.35
CA GLU A 478 32.32 30.99 42.44
C GLU A 478 33.72 30.38 42.24
N ARG A 479 34.04 29.96 41.01
CA ARG A 479 35.38 29.47 40.66
C ARG A 479 36.45 30.54 40.85
N LYS A 480 36.15 31.80 40.53
CA LYS A 480 37.08 32.93 40.74
C LYS A 480 37.31 33.15 42.25
N SER A 481 36.24 33.18 43.04
CA SER A 481 36.30 33.33 44.50
C SER A 481 37.10 32.20 45.16
N LEU A 482 36.84 30.94 44.77
CA LEU A 482 37.58 29.78 45.25
C LEU A 482 39.07 29.86 44.91
N ARG A 483 39.41 30.32 43.69
CA ARG A 483 40.80 30.52 43.28
C ARG A 483 41.49 31.59 44.11
N GLU A 484 40.85 32.75 44.32
CA GLU A 484 41.38 33.82 45.17
C GLU A 484 41.51 33.39 46.65
N MET A 485 40.63 32.51 47.12
CA MET A 485 40.74 31.94 48.48
C MET A 485 41.88 30.93 48.58
N ALA A 486 42.07 30.09 47.56
CA ALA A 486 43.18 29.14 47.48
C ALA A 486 44.54 29.87 47.41
N GLU A 487 44.64 30.94 46.61
CA GLU A 487 45.84 31.79 46.53
C GLU A 487 46.16 32.40 47.91
N ARG A 488 45.17 33.00 48.60
CA ARG A 488 45.36 33.53 49.96
C ARG A 488 45.76 32.46 51.00
N LEU A 489 45.24 31.24 50.86
CA LEU A 489 45.62 30.12 51.74
C LEU A 489 47.05 29.65 51.47
N ALA A 490 47.46 29.62 50.20
CA ALA A 490 48.84 29.29 49.82
C ALA A 490 49.84 30.32 50.37
N ASP A 491 49.55 31.62 50.24
CA ASP A 491 50.40 32.69 50.80
C ASP A 491 50.57 32.54 52.32
N LYS A 492 49.47 32.29 53.05
CA LYS A 492 49.51 32.06 54.50
C LYS A 492 50.27 30.80 54.88
N TYR A 493 50.18 29.75 54.06
CA TYR A 493 50.90 28.50 54.30
C TYR A 493 52.40 28.71 54.15
N GLU A 494 52.85 29.41 53.10
CA GLU A 494 54.27 29.76 52.94
C GLU A 494 54.76 30.66 54.08
N GLU A 495 54.01 31.69 54.48
CA GLU A 495 54.39 32.54 55.63
C GLU A 495 54.51 31.73 56.94
N ALA A 496 53.60 30.78 57.17
CA ALA A 496 53.66 29.90 58.34
C ALA A 496 54.86 28.94 58.29
N LYS A 497 55.19 28.44 57.09
CA LYS A 497 56.34 27.57 56.85
C LYS A 497 57.66 28.31 57.04
N GLU A 498 57.80 29.53 56.51
CA GLU A 498 58.97 30.40 56.75
C GLU A 498 59.18 30.66 58.24
N LYS A 499 58.11 31.04 58.96
CA LYS A 499 58.18 31.22 60.43
C LYS A 499 58.56 29.94 61.17
N GLN A 500 58.13 28.78 60.69
CA GLN A 500 58.52 27.50 61.28
C GLN A 500 59.99 27.19 61.01
N GLU A 501 60.50 27.46 59.81
CA GLU A 501 61.91 27.32 59.46
C GLU A 501 62.79 28.27 60.29
N ASP A 502 62.35 29.51 60.53
CA ASP A 502 63.02 30.48 61.40
C ASP A 502 63.07 30.06 62.88
N ILE A 503 62.11 29.25 63.35
CA ILE A 503 62.11 28.69 64.72
C ILE A 503 63.01 27.45 64.82
N MET A 504 63.19 26.72 63.71
CA MET A 504 63.98 25.48 63.67
C MET A 504 65.48 25.72 63.42
N ASN A 505 65.86 26.88 62.88
CA ASN A 505 67.25 27.37 62.77
C ASN A 505 67.65 28.18 64.01
#